data_AF-A0A5A9N1V2-F1
#
_entry.id   AF-A0A5A9N1V2-F1
#
_cell.length_a   1.000
_cell.length_b   1.000
_cell.length_c   1.000
_cell.angle_alpha   90.00
_cell.angle_beta   90.00
_cell.angle_gamma   90.00
#
_symmetry.space_group_name_H-M   'P 1'
#
loop_
_entity.id
_entity.type
_entity.pdbx_description
1 polymer ?
#
loop_
_entity_poly.entity_id
_entity_poly.type
_entity_poly.pdbx_seq_one_letter_code
_entity_poly.pdbx_strand_id
1 'polypeptide(L)'
;MEVLLPSSRSKSGEEHSLFVDGGYVTLTGKKHNVLELKSIEEDIEVMAVSEKEGGLCLMTEDFKEFMVPFDICQLTSDDILVDLPMKFHVVHISEKITQIEHFPSEM
;
A
#
# COMPACT_ATOMS: atom_id res chain seq x y z
N MET A 1 -40.16 26.12 20.79
CA MET A 1 -39.06 25.13 20.83
C MET A 1 -38.47 25.11 19.44
N GLU A 2 -37.41 25.86 19.22
CA GLU A 2 -36.71 25.93 17.94
C GLU A 2 -35.22 25.97 18.27
N VAL A 3 -34.50 24.94 17.85
CA VAL A 3 -33.03 24.91 17.91
C VAL A 3 -32.57 25.13 16.47
N LEU A 4 -32.24 26.38 16.16
CA LEU A 4 -31.52 26.74 14.95
C LEU A 4 -30.02 26.52 15.23
N LEU A 5 -29.41 25.56 14.55
CA LEU A 5 -27.96 25.35 14.58
C LEU A 5 -27.26 26.48 13.81
N PRO A 6 -26.20 27.11 14.33
CA PRO A 6 -25.26 27.82 13.50
C PRO A 6 -24.22 26.85 12.95
N SER A 7 -24.17 26.81 11.64
CA SER A 7 -23.10 26.29 10.79
C SER A 7 -21.73 26.87 11.19
N SER A 8 -20.80 26.04 11.67
CA SER A 8 -19.41 26.47 11.86
C SER A 8 -18.53 26.00 10.73
N ARG A 9 -18.18 26.96 9.86
CA ARG A 9 -17.07 26.92 8.93
C ARG A 9 -15.84 27.46 9.68
N SER A 10 -15.04 26.62 10.32
CA SER A 10 -13.80 27.08 10.98
C SER A 10 -12.57 26.57 10.24
N LYS A 11 -12.04 27.45 9.37
CA LYS A 11 -10.64 27.45 8.95
C LYS A 11 -9.83 28.21 10.01
N SER A 12 -9.39 27.52 11.05
CA SER A 12 -8.18 27.85 11.79
C SER A 12 -7.78 26.59 12.55
N GLY A 13 -6.51 26.20 12.44
CA GLY A 13 -5.93 25.11 13.22
C GLY A 13 -5.73 25.53 14.67
N GLU A 14 -6.76 26.07 15.32
CA GLU A 14 -6.77 26.34 16.75
C GLU A 14 -7.49 25.18 17.44
N GLU A 15 -6.72 24.41 18.21
CA GLU A 15 -7.21 23.33 19.05
C GLU A 15 -8.15 23.92 20.11
N HIS A 16 -9.47 23.83 19.87
CA HIS A 16 -10.45 24.13 20.90
C HIS A 16 -10.50 22.96 21.90
N SER A 17 -10.06 23.24 23.13
CA SER A 17 -10.11 22.30 24.26
C SER A 17 -11.57 21.94 24.58
N LEU A 18 -11.92 20.66 24.46
CA LEU A 18 -13.30 20.13 24.56
C LEU A 18 -13.77 19.81 25.99
N PHE A 19 -13.05 20.23 27.04
CA PHE A 19 -13.33 19.74 28.39
C PHE A 19 -13.71 20.88 29.35
N VAL A 20 -14.96 20.81 29.83
CA VAL A 20 -15.54 21.66 30.87
C VAL A 20 -15.65 20.83 32.14
N ASP A 21 -15.18 21.40 33.26
CA ASP A 21 -15.26 20.96 34.66
C ASP A 21 -14.89 19.51 35.03
N GLY A 22 -13.70 19.35 35.64
CA GLY A 22 -13.46 18.28 36.62
C GLY A 22 -12.18 17.44 36.47
N GLY A 23 -11.35 17.65 35.45
CA GLY A 23 -10.08 16.92 35.32
C GLY A 23 -9.35 17.20 34.03
N TYR A 24 -8.02 17.01 34.05
CA TYR A 24 -7.15 17.14 32.88
C TYR A 24 -6.84 15.76 32.32
N VAL A 25 -7.04 15.58 31.02
CA VAL A 25 -6.52 14.43 30.27
C VAL A 25 -5.25 14.89 29.55
N THR A 26 -4.11 14.28 29.89
CA THR A 26 -2.82 14.57 29.24
C THR A 26 -2.53 13.47 28.22
N LEU A 27 -2.48 13.83 26.93
CA LEU A 27 -2.01 12.96 25.86
C LEU A 27 -0.48 13.07 25.76
N THR A 28 0.24 12.06 26.25
CA THR A 28 1.68 11.92 26.04
C THR A 28 1.93 11.02 24.82
N GLY A 29 2.36 11.61 23.71
CA GLY A 29 2.68 10.89 22.48
C GLY A 29 4.12 11.10 22.04
N LYS A 30 4.77 10.05 21.51
CA LYS A 30 6.05 10.18 20.80
C LYS A 30 5.77 10.71 19.39
N LYS A 31 6.36 11.86 19.04
CA LYS A 31 6.35 12.38 17.67
C LYS A 31 7.21 11.48 16.78
N HIS A 32 6.57 10.72 15.90
CA HIS A 32 7.27 10.00 14.83
C HIS A 32 7.34 10.90 13.58
N ASN A 33 8.52 10.98 12.97
CA ASN A 33 8.68 11.63 11.68
C ASN A 33 8.06 10.72 10.61
N VAL A 34 7.19 11.29 9.78
CA VAL A 34 6.65 10.60 8.61
C VAL A 34 7.71 10.67 7.51
N LEU A 35 8.15 9.51 7.04
CA LEU A 35 9.04 9.41 5.87
C LEU A 35 8.17 9.33 4.62
N GLU A 36 8.46 10.18 3.64
CA GLU A 36 7.84 10.10 2.32
C GLU A 36 8.53 9.00 1.52
N LEU A 37 7.80 7.92 1.22
CA LEU A 37 8.27 6.84 0.35
C LEU A 37 7.73 7.08 -1.05
N LYS A 38 8.59 6.98 -2.06
CA LYS A 38 8.19 7.11 -3.47
C LYS A 38 7.83 5.73 -4.02
N SER A 39 6.66 5.63 -4.63
CA SER A 39 6.32 4.50 -5.47
C SER A 39 7.05 4.60 -6.81
N ILE A 40 7.39 3.44 -7.35
CA ILE A 40 7.97 3.27 -8.68
C ILE A 40 7.00 2.40 -9.47
N GLU A 41 6.76 2.80 -10.72
CA GLU A 41 5.92 2.09 -11.67
C GLU A 41 6.83 1.59 -12.80
N GLU A 42 6.87 0.28 -13.02
CA GLU A 42 7.72 -0.34 -14.03
C GLU A 42 7.09 -1.63 -14.59
N ASP A 43 7.43 -1.95 -15.84
CA ASP A 43 7.13 -3.24 -16.43
C ASP A 43 8.26 -4.21 -16.13
N ILE A 44 7.93 -5.37 -15.55
CA ILE A 44 8.89 -6.43 -15.22
C ILE A 44 8.58 -7.69 -16.00
N GLU A 45 9.64 -8.41 -16.39
CA GLU A 45 9.53 -9.76 -16.96
C GLU A 45 9.98 -10.76 -15.90
N VAL A 46 9.06 -11.61 -15.48
CA VAL A 46 9.25 -12.59 -14.41
C VAL A 46 9.73 -13.89 -15.04
N MET A 47 10.86 -14.38 -14.53
CA MET A 47 11.54 -15.60 -14.97
C MET A 47 11.37 -16.76 -13.98
N ALA A 48 11.08 -16.45 -12.72
CA ALA A 48 10.81 -17.43 -11.69
C ALA A 48 9.86 -16.87 -10.63
N VAL A 49 9.13 -17.76 -9.98
CA VAL A 49 8.26 -17.45 -8.85
C VAL A 49 8.51 -18.45 -7.72
N SER A 50 8.43 -17.97 -6.49
CA SER A 50 8.41 -18.82 -5.30
C SER A 50 7.41 -18.29 -4.29
N GLU A 51 6.84 -19.17 -3.48
CA GLU A 51 6.01 -18.76 -2.34
C GLU A 51 6.89 -18.51 -1.13
N LYS A 52 6.69 -17.37 -0.48
CA LYS A 52 7.31 -17.02 0.80
C LYS A 52 6.20 -16.74 1.82
N GLU A 53 6.57 -16.67 3.10
CA GLU A 53 5.62 -16.30 4.14
C GLU A 53 5.00 -14.92 3.84
N GLY A 54 3.68 -14.89 3.62
CA GLY A 54 2.94 -13.66 3.36
C GLY A 54 2.82 -13.24 1.90
N GLY A 55 3.33 -13.99 0.93
CA GLY A 55 3.13 -13.66 -0.49
C GLY A 55 3.95 -14.47 -1.49
N LEU A 56 3.94 -13.99 -2.73
CA LEU A 56 4.76 -14.49 -3.81
C LEU A 56 6.04 -13.66 -3.93
N CYS A 57 7.15 -14.33 -4.25
CA CYS A 57 8.41 -13.70 -4.62
C CYS A 57 8.61 -13.92 -6.11
N LEU A 58 8.50 -12.84 -6.87
CA LEU A 58 8.74 -12.80 -8.31
C LEU A 58 10.21 -12.44 -8.55
N MET A 59 10.87 -13.14 -9.47
CA MET A 59 12.26 -12.88 -9.81
C MET A 59 12.39 -12.56 -11.30
N THR A 60 13.09 -11.47 -11.61
CA THR A 60 13.37 -11.05 -12.99
C THR A 60 14.64 -11.71 -13.54
N GLU A 61 14.90 -11.52 -14.84
CA GLU A 61 16.13 -12.00 -15.49
C GLU A 61 17.40 -11.43 -14.83
N ASP A 62 17.35 -10.17 -14.38
CA ASP A 62 18.45 -9.51 -13.66
C ASP A 62 18.58 -9.93 -12.18
N PHE A 63 17.90 -11.01 -11.78
CA PHE A 63 17.84 -11.52 -10.40
C PHE A 63 17.29 -10.51 -9.39
N LYS A 64 16.49 -9.54 -9.83
CA LYS A 64 15.76 -8.62 -8.94
C LYS A 64 14.55 -9.35 -8.38
N GLU A 65 14.41 -9.35 -7.06
CA GLU A 65 13.27 -9.95 -6.37
C GLU A 65 12.21 -8.89 -6.07
N PHE A 66 10.96 -9.23 -6.32
CA PHE A 66 9.81 -8.42 -5.92
C PHE A 66 8.87 -9.25 -5.06
N MET A 67 8.45 -8.69 -3.94
CA MET A 67 7.50 -9.34 -3.04
C MET A 67 6.09 -8.85 -3.31
N VAL A 68 5.20 -9.79 -3.63
CA VAL A 68 3.78 -9.55 -3.88
C VAL A 68 2.95 -10.17 -2.76
N PRO A 69 2.34 -9.37 -1.88
CA PRO A 69 1.40 -9.85 -0.89
C PRO A 69 0.20 -10.61 -1.51
N PHE A 70 -0.29 -11.65 -0.83
CA PHE A 70 -1.41 -12.47 -1.31
C PHE A 70 -2.74 -11.71 -1.43
N ASP A 71 -2.89 -10.57 -0.75
CA ASP A 71 -4.05 -9.69 -0.86
C ASP A 71 -4.02 -8.83 -2.14
N ILE A 72 -2.91 -8.83 -2.87
CA ILE A 72 -2.69 -7.98 -4.05
C ILE A 72 -2.71 -8.80 -5.33
N CYS A 73 -2.13 -10.00 -5.32
CA CYS A 73 -2.14 -10.89 -6.49
C CYS A 73 -3.29 -11.89 -6.43
N GLN A 74 -4.03 -12.02 -7.54
CA GLN A 74 -5.07 -13.05 -7.68
C GLN A 74 -4.53 -14.36 -8.28
N LEU A 75 -3.31 -14.35 -8.82
CA LEU A 75 -2.66 -15.53 -9.40
C LEU A 75 -1.93 -16.32 -8.31
N THR A 76 -1.97 -17.65 -8.44
CA THR A 76 -1.16 -18.55 -7.62
C THR A 76 0.25 -18.71 -8.20
N SER A 77 1.18 -19.27 -7.43
CA SER A 77 2.51 -19.60 -7.96
C SER A 77 2.44 -20.58 -9.14
N ASP A 78 1.54 -21.56 -9.06
CA ASP A 78 1.32 -22.54 -10.12
C ASP A 78 0.81 -21.88 -11.41
N ASP A 79 -0.13 -20.93 -11.32
CA ASP A 79 -0.64 -20.20 -12.49
C ASP A 79 0.49 -19.45 -13.21
N ILE A 80 1.36 -18.80 -12.43
CA ILE A 80 2.49 -18.04 -12.98
C ILE A 80 3.52 -18.99 -13.61
N LEU A 81 3.83 -20.13 -12.96
CA LEU A 81 4.83 -21.10 -13.43
C LEU A 81 4.50 -21.65 -14.83
N VAL A 82 3.21 -21.79 -15.16
CA VAL A 82 2.77 -22.33 -16.45
C VAL A 82 3.09 -21.38 -17.61
N ASP A 83 3.05 -20.07 -17.36
CA ASP A 83 3.16 -19.02 -18.37
C ASP A 83 4.51 -18.27 -18.33
N LEU A 84 5.52 -18.81 -17.64
CA LEU A 84 6.86 -18.22 -17.64
C LEU A 84 7.54 -18.30 -19.02
N PRO A 85 8.26 -17.25 -19.47
CA PRO A 85 8.38 -15.94 -18.81
C PRO A 85 7.13 -15.07 -19.01
N MET A 86 6.76 -14.33 -17.96
CA MET A 86 5.50 -13.59 -17.89
C MET A 86 5.74 -12.11 -17.60
N LYS A 87 5.04 -11.21 -18.31
CA LYS A 87 5.18 -9.76 -18.14
C LYS A 87 4.11 -9.19 -17.23
N PHE A 88 4.56 -8.35 -16.30
CA PHE A 88 3.69 -7.65 -15.36
C PHE A 88 3.98 -6.16 -15.37
N HIS A 89 2.92 -5.37 -15.26
CA HIS A 89 3.02 -3.98 -14.87
C HIS A 89 2.91 -3.90 -13.36
N VAL A 90 3.89 -3.30 -12.68
CA VAL A 90 3.94 -3.26 -11.21
C VAL A 90 4.11 -1.85 -10.69
N VAL A 91 3.39 -1.55 -9.61
CA VAL A 91 3.66 -0.40 -8.74
C VAL A 91 4.24 -0.93 -7.44
N HIS A 92 5.42 -0.48 -7.06
CA HIS A 92 6.11 -0.98 -5.88
C HIS A 92 6.79 0.14 -5.06
N ILE A 93 7.00 -0.13 -3.77
CA ILE A 93 7.79 0.70 -2.86
C ILE A 93 8.89 -0.18 -2.30
N SER A 94 10.15 0.13 -2.60
CA SER A 94 11.30 -0.67 -2.16
C SER A 94 11.10 -2.17 -2.42
N GLU A 95 10.84 -2.52 -3.68
CA GLU A 95 10.62 -3.90 -4.17
C GLU A 95 9.41 -4.66 -3.58
N LYS A 96 8.65 -4.04 -2.67
CA LYS A 96 7.35 -4.54 -2.25
C LYS A 96 6.26 -4.02 -3.18
N ILE A 97 5.65 -4.93 -3.92
CA ILE A 97 4.57 -4.63 -4.86
C ILE A 97 3.32 -4.23 -4.09
N THR A 98 2.71 -3.13 -4.52
CA THR A 98 1.47 -2.58 -3.99
C THR A 98 0.31 -2.70 -4.97
N GLN A 99 0.61 -2.82 -6.27
CA GLN A 99 -0.36 -3.08 -7.34
C GLN A 99 0.34 -3.88 -8.44
N ILE A 100 -0.37 -4.85 -9.02
CA ILE A 100 0.14 -5.71 -10.08
C ILE A 100 -0.94 -5.95 -11.12
N GLU A 101 -0.59 -5.76 -12.38
CA GLU A 101 -1.44 -6.09 -13.52
C GLU A 101 -0.67 -7.00 -14.47
N HIS A 102 -1.35 -8.05 -14.94
CA HIS A 102 -0.81 -8.98 -15.92
C HIS A 102 -1.27 -8.55 -17.31
N PHE A 103 -0.35 -8.55 -18.28
CA PHE A 103 -0.70 -8.38 -19.69
C PHE A 103 -1.08 -9.74 -20.28
N PRO A 104 -2.35 -10.01 -20.62
CA PRO A 104 -2.68 -11.20 -21.37
C PRO A 104 -1.91 -11.17 -22.69
N SER A 105 -1.05 -12.17 -22.91
CA SER A 105 -0.39 -12.35 -24.20
C SER A 105 -1.47 -12.39 -25.29
N GLU A 106 -1.47 -11.38 -26.18
CA GLU A 106 -2.39 -11.34 -27.31
C GLU A 106 -2.19 -12.61 -28.17
N MET A 107 -3.26 -13.40 -28.31
CA MET A 107 -3.34 -14.58 -29.19
C MET A 107 -3.32 -14.18 -30.67
#